data_AF-A0A7C9DTR8-F1
#
_entry.id   AF-A0A7C9DTR8-F1
#
_cell.length_a   1.000
_cell.length_b   1.000
_cell.length_c   1.000
_cell.angle_alpha   90.00
_cell.angle_beta   90.00
_cell.angle_gamma   90.00
#
_symmetry.space_group_name_H-M   'P 1'
#
loop_
_entity.id
_entity.type
_entity.pdbx_description
1 polymer ?
#
loop_
_entity_poly.entity_id
_entity_poly.type
_entity_poly.pdbx_seq_one_letter_code
_entity_poly.pdbx_strand_id
1 'polypeptide(L)'
;SPTKEGQFLSHWDFCQMVILSFLNAPPTSTHYRLLSSFPTKTYPIMANASEGDNKPSHAKAKKVAVVGAGISGLAAAYKLKSHGLNVTLFEADKRAGGKIRTVTKDGLIWDEGANTMTESEVEVTSLLDDLELRKKQQFPISQHKRYIARDGLPLLIPSNPVALFKSNILSTESKVVFLNKFF
;
A
#
# COMPACT_ATOMS: atom_id res chain seq x y z
N SER A 1 25.33 19.45 -16.27
CA SER A 1 23.89 19.22 -16.44
C SER A 1 23.64 17.73 -16.22
N PRO A 2 22.82 17.31 -15.25
CA PRO A 2 22.58 15.89 -15.05
C PRO A 2 21.81 15.35 -16.27
N THR A 3 22.30 14.23 -16.80
CA THR A 3 21.78 13.54 -17.98
C THR A 3 20.35 13.03 -17.73
N LYS A 4 19.50 13.07 -18.76
CA LYS A 4 18.08 12.69 -18.71
C LYS A 4 17.84 11.23 -18.26
N GLU A 5 18.86 10.38 -18.26
CA GLU A 5 18.81 9.01 -17.71
C GLU A 5 18.59 8.97 -16.20
N GLY A 6 19.09 9.96 -15.44
CA GLY A 6 18.92 10.02 -13.99
C GLY A 6 17.50 10.35 -13.52
N GLN A 7 16.63 10.85 -14.40
CA GLN A 7 15.24 11.22 -14.07
C GLN A 7 14.22 10.11 -14.36
N PHE A 8 14.58 9.11 -15.16
CA PHE A 8 13.68 7.98 -15.49
C PHE A 8 13.72 6.87 -14.42
N LEU A 9 14.83 6.74 -13.69
CA LEU A 9 15.03 5.71 -12.65
C LEU A 9 14.28 6.01 -11.34
N SER A 10 13.70 7.21 -11.19
CA SER A 10 13.02 7.65 -9.97
C SER A 10 11.50 7.54 -10.05
N HIS A 11 10.95 6.66 -10.89
CA HIS A 11 9.52 6.68 -11.25
C HIS A 11 8.70 5.45 -10.85
N TRP A 12 9.32 4.38 -10.31
CA TRP A 12 8.60 3.14 -9.99
C TRP A 12 9.17 2.34 -8.79
N ASP A 13 9.48 3.00 -7.67
CA ASP A 13 10.09 2.32 -6.48
C ASP A 13 9.19 2.36 -5.21
N PHE A 14 7.93 2.77 -5.35
CA PHE A 14 7.06 2.96 -4.19
C PHE A 14 6.80 1.66 -3.40
N CYS A 15 6.67 0.54 -4.11
CA CYS A 15 6.37 -0.78 -3.58
C CYS A 15 7.51 -1.37 -2.72
N GLN A 16 8.76 -1.23 -3.16
CA GLN A 16 9.93 -1.67 -2.39
C GLN A 16 10.21 -0.76 -1.19
N MET A 17 9.91 0.53 -1.30
CA MET A 17 10.09 1.49 -0.22
C MET A 17 9.23 1.21 1.00
N VAL A 18 7.96 0.83 0.81
CA VAL A 18 7.08 0.42 1.92
C VAL A 18 7.72 -0.75 2.68
N ILE A 19 8.20 -1.76 1.95
CA ILE A 19 8.83 -2.96 2.52
C ILE A 19 10.16 -2.62 3.23
N LEU A 20 11.00 -1.78 2.63
CA LEU A 20 12.30 -1.38 3.19
C LEU A 20 12.15 -0.49 4.43
N SER A 21 11.21 0.46 4.40
CA SER A 21 10.80 1.23 5.58
C SER A 21 10.27 0.32 6.68
N PHE A 22 9.65 -0.81 6.30
CA PHE A 22 9.14 -1.79 7.23
C PHE A 22 10.16 -2.80 7.75
N LEU A 23 11.42 -2.83 7.31
CA LEU A 23 12.28 -3.98 7.66
C LEU A 23 13.66 -3.60 8.15
N ASN A 24 14.28 -2.51 7.67
CA ASN A 24 15.66 -2.13 8.04
C ASN A 24 16.63 -3.35 8.15
N ALA A 25 16.40 -4.39 7.34
CA ALA A 25 17.07 -5.68 7.46
C ALA A 25 17.46 -6.21 6.07
N PRO A 26 18.61 -6.90 5.94
CA PRO A 26 19.05 -7.47 4.68
C PRO A 26 18.07 -8.55 4.17
N PRO A 27 17.95 -8.72 2.84
CA PRO A 27 16.91 -9.52 2.18
C PRO A 27 17.02 -11.05 2.35
N THR A 28 17.76 -11.56 3.35
CA THR A 28 18.11 -12.99 3.46
C THR A 28 17.61 -13.70 4.72
N SER A 29 16.94 -13.01 5.66
CA SER A 29 16.46 -13.65 6.90
C SER A 29 14.98 -14.07 6.80
N THR A 30 14.72 -15.38 6.93
CA THR A 30 13.37 -15.98 7.06
C THR A 30 12.71 -15.70 8.43
N HIS A 31 13.43 -15.07 9.35
CA HIS A 31 12.90 -14.61 10.63
C HIS A 31 13.04 -13.09 10.69
N TYR A 32 11.95 -12.37 10.43
CA TYR A 32 11.91 -10.92 10.59
C TYR A 32 11.58 -10.59 12.05
N ARG A 33 12.63 -10.49 12.86
CA ARG A 33 12.50 -9.76 14.13
C ARG A 33 12.51 -8.29 13.79
N LEU A 34 11.35 -7.63 13.85
CA LEU A 34 11.25 -6.19 13.61
C LEU A 34 12.21 -5.47 14.57
N LEU A 35 13.33 -4.95 14.05
CA LEU A 35 14.33 -4.20 14.80
C LEU A 35 13.63 -3.14 15.66
N SER A 36 14.09 -2.93 16.89
CA SER A 36 13.45 -2.05 17.88
C SER A 36 13.22 -0.61 17.40
N SER A 37 13.89 -0.17 16.34
CA SER A 37 13.93 1.20 15.83
C SER A 37 13.12 1.39 14.55
N PHE A 38 11.80 1.18 14.62
CA PHE A 38 10.89 1.73 13.60
C PHE A 38 10.57 3.16 14.00
N PRO A 39 10.44 4.10 13.05
CA PRO A 39 9.75 5.34 13.35
C PRO A 39 8.29 4.99 13.65
N THR A 40 7.96 4.78 14.93
CA THR A 40 6.58 4.71 15.40
C THR A 40 6.31 5.98 16.17
N LYS A 41 5.35 6.79 15.71
CA LYS A 41 4.63 7.65 16.65
C LYS A 41 3.93 6.71 17.62
N THR A 42 4.35 6.74 18.88
CA THR A 42 3.70 5.98 19.94
C THR A 42 2.32 6.58 20.16
N TYR A 43 1.28 5.82 19.85
CA TYR A 43 -0.09 6.19 20.21
C TYR A 43 -0.34 5.63 21.61
N PRO A 44 -0.54 6.48 22.63
CA PRO A 44 -0.81 5.99 23.98
C PRO A 44 -2.05 5.10 23.93
N ILE A 45 -1.96 3.93 24.55
CA ILE A 45 -3.12 3.07 24.71
C ILE A 45 -4.09 3.83 25.61
N MET A 46 -5.25 4.24 25.08
CA MET A 46 -6.41 4.60 25.91
C MET A 46 -6.97 3.31 26.51
N ALA A 47 -6.27 2.77 27.50
CA ALA A 47 -6.78 1.71 28.34
C ALA A 47 -7.67 2.39 29.39
N ASN A 48 -8.99 2.32 29.21
CA ASN A 48 -9.91 2.49 30.32
C ASN A 48 -9.66 1.33 31.29
N ALA A 49 -8.87 1.58 32.33
CA ALA A 49 -8.79 0.74 33.51
C ALA A 49 -9.32 1.56 34.68
N SER A 50 -10.51 1.18 35.14
CA SER A 50 -11.13 1.63 36.37
C SER A 50 -10.11 1.64 37.52
N GLU A 51 -10.01 2.78 38.21
CA GLU A 51 -9.20 2.95 39.42
C GLU A 51 -9.62 1.92 40.49
N GLY A 52 -8.69 1.03 40.82
CA GLY A 52 -8.78 0.10 41.92
C GLY A 52 -7.37 -0.34 42.28
N ASP A 53 -6.93 0.07 43.47
CA ASP A 53 -5.63 -0.23 44.07
C ASP A 53 -5.12 -1.64 43.76
N ASN A 54 -4.07 -1.74 42.94
CA ASN A 54 -3.27 -2.95 42.82
C ASN A 54 -1.81 -2.61 42.46
N LYS A 55 -0.90 -3.09 43.31
CA LYS A 55 0.57 -3.05 43.17
C LYS A 55 1.00 -3.35 41.72
N PRO A 56 2.10 -2.75 41.22
CA PRO A 56 2.57 -3.00 39.85
C PRO A 56 3.06 -4.45 39.75
N SER A 57 2.16 -5.36 39.40
CA SER A 57 2.56 -6.67 38.91
C SER A 57 3.35 -6.44 37.62
N HIS A 58 4.47 -7.13 37.46
CA HIS A 58 5.19 -7.20 36.19
C HIS A 58 4.30 -7.90 35.15
N ALA A 59 3.26 -7.22 34.66
CA ALA A 59 2.42 -7.69 33.58
C ALA A 59 3.33 -7.83 32.36
N LYS A 60 3.76 -9.07 32.08
CA LYS A 60 4.57 -9.40 30.90
C LYS A 60 3.91 -8.76 29.69
N ALA A 61 4.64 -7.91 28.97
CA ALA A 61 4.18 -7.32 27.73
C ALA A 61 3.60 -8.42 26.82
N LYS A 62 2.33 -8.26 26.41
CA LYS A 62 1.64 -9.26 25.60
C LYS A 62 2.43 -9.50 24.31
N LYS A 63 2.71 -10.78 24.03
CA LYS A 63 3.41 -11.21 22.83
C LYS A 63 2.39 -11.54 21.74
N VAL A 64 2.60 -11.05 20.54
CA VAL A 64 1.74 -11.29 19.38
C VAL A 64 2.56 -11.89 18.24
N ALA A 65 2.06 -12.97 17.65
CA ALA A 65 2.60 -13.53 16.42
C ALA A 65 1.75 -13.05 15.24
N VAL A 66 2.40 -12.57 14.18
CA VAL A 66 1.76 -12.24 12.90
C VAL A 66 2.34 -13.19 11.84
N VAL A 67 1.48 -13.84 11.08
CA VAL A 67 1.88 -14.81 10.04
C VAL A 67 1.60 -14.21 8.67
N GLY A 68 2.64 -14.11 7.84
CA GLY A 68 2.68 -13.44 6.54
C GLY A 68 3.22 -12.02 6.64
N ALA A 69 4.32 -11.73 5.94
CA ALA A 69 4.93 -10.41 5.76
C ALA A 69 4.51 -9.75 4.43
N GLY A 70 3.26 -9.96 4.01
CA GLY A 70 2.60 -9.15 2.99
C GLY A 70 2.17 -7.78 3.55
N ILE A 71 1.62 -6.91 2.69
CA ILE A 71 1.20 -5.56 3.09
C ILE A 71 0.26 -5.54 4.31
N SER A 72 -0.68 -6.49 4.39
CA SER A 72 -1.61 -6.61 5.52
C SER A 72 -0.89 -6.99 6.82
N GLY A 73 0.01 -7.97 6.79
CA GLY A 73 0.76 -8.42 7.95
C GLY A 73 1.78 -7.38 8.43
N LEU A 74 2.45 -6.69 7.51
CA LEU A 74 3.33 -5.57 7.83
C LEU A 74 2.57 -4.40 8.47
N ALA A 75 1.41 -4.02 7.91
CA ALA A 75 0.55 -2.99 8.49
C ALA A 75 0.03 -3.38 9.88
N ALA A 76 -0.42 -4.63 10.05
CA ALA A 76 -0.86 -5.14 11.35
C ALA A 76 0.27 -5.13 12.38
N ALA A 77 1.46 -5.63 12.01
CA ALA A 77 2.61 -5.65 12.90
C ALA A 77 3.06 -4.24 13.30
N TYR A 78 3.04 -3.29 12.35
CA TYR A 78 3.31 -1.88 12.62
C TYR A 78 2.31 -1.28 13.61
N LYS A 79 1.01 -1.47 13.38
CA LYS A 79 -0.03 -0.93 14.27
C LYS A 79 0.07 -1.51 15.67
N LEU A 80 0.24 -2.83 15.80
CA LEU A 80 0.42 -3.51 17.08
C LEU A 80 1.66 -3.00 17.82
N LYS A 81 2.78 -2.81 17.11
CA LYS A 81 4.02 -2.27 17.69
C LYS A 81 3.89 -0.81 18.10
N SER A 82 3.17 0.02 17.34
CA SER A 82 2.87 1.43 17.69
C SER A 82 2.07 1.57 18.99
N HIS A 83 1.38 0.51 19.39
CA HIS A 83 0.69 0.37 20.69
C HIS A 83 1.53 -0.35 21.75
N GLY A 84 2.84 -0.48 21.58
CA GLY A 84 3.75 -1.02 22.60
C GLY A 84 3.69 -2.54 22.80
N LEU A 85 3.07 -3.28 21.89
CA LEU A 85 3.03 -4.75 21.96
C LEU A 85 4.32 -5.38 21.45
N ASN A 86 4.66 -6.55 21.98
CA ASN A 86 5.83 -7.32 21.52
C ASN A 86 5.43 -8.23 20.35
N VAL A 87 5.75 -7.82 19.13
CA VAL A 87 5.30 -8.49 17.90
C VAL A 87 6.43 -9.31 17.26
N THR A 88 6.12 -10.55 16.86
CA THR A 88 6.98 -11.39 16.02
C THR A 88 6.27 -11.65 14.69
N LEU A 89 6.94 -11.38 13.57
CA LEU A 89 6.40 -11.55 12.22
C LEU A 89 7.07 -12.76 11.55
N PHE A 90 6.26 -13.66 10.99
CA PHE A 90 6.72 -14.85 10.27
C PHE A 90 6.39 -14.73 8.79
N GLU A 91 7.28 -15.14 7.92
CA GLU A 91 7.08 -15.18 6.47
C GLU A 91 7.58 -16.52 5.93
N ALA A 92 6.84 -17.10 4.99
CA ALA A 92 7.22 -18.36 4.35
C ALA A 92 8.26 -18.14 3.25
N ASP A 93 8.18 -17.01 2.55
CA ASP A 93 9.12 -16.64 1.50
C ASP A 93 10.45 -16.12 2.05
N LYS A 94 11.46 -16.10 1.17
CA LYS A 94 12.78 -15.51 1.46
C LYS A 94 12.77 -13.98 1.52
N ARG A 95 11.62 -13.35 1.26
CA ARG A 95 11.44 -11.91 1.25
C ARG A 95 10.07 -11.54 1.82
N ALA A 96 9.98 -10.35 2.37
CA ALA A 96 8.70 -9.72 2.65
C ALA A 96 8.11 -9.02 1.39
N GLY A 97 6.88 -8.55 1.54
CA GLY A 97 6.13 -7.79 0.53
C GLY A 97 4.90 -8.52 0.00
N GLY A 98 4.86 -9.85 0.10
CA GLY A 98 3.78 -10.64 -0.50
C GLY A 98 3.62 -10.32 -1.99
N LYS A 99 2.43 -9.85 -2.40
CA LYS A 99 2.14 -9.45 -3.79
C LYS A 99 2.79 -8.14 -4.24
N ILE A 100 3.37 -7.39 -3.31
CA ILE A 100 4.16 -6.18 -3.62
C ILE A 100 5.59 -6.63 -3.92
N ARG A 101 6.01 -6.48 -5.18
CA ARG A 101 7.35 -6.86 -5.64
C ARG A 101 7.76 -6.05 -6.86
N THR A 102 8.76 -5.21 -6.66
CA THR A 102 9.45 -4.47 -7.72
C THR A 102 10.71 -5.23 -8.11
N VAL A 103 10.99 -5.28 -9.41
CA VAL A 103 12.20 -5.88 -9.98
C VAL A 103 12.93 -4.83 -10.78
N THR A 104 14.23 -4.71 -10.52
CA THR A 104 15.15 -3.88 -11.30
C THR A 104 16.12 -4.79 -12.03
N LYS A 105 16.10 -4.77 -13.36
CA LYS A 105 16.98 -5.60 -14.20
C LYS A 105 17.24 -4.92 -15.54
N ASP A 106 18.48 -4.95 -16.00
CA ASP A 106 18.87 -4.45 -17.34
C ASP A 106 18.43 -2.98 -17.59
N GLY A 107 18.46 -2.14 -16.56
CA GLY A 107 18.02 -0.74 -16.61
C GLY A 107 16.50 -0.54 -16.61
N LEU A 108 15.72 -1.62 -16.51
CA LEU A 108 14.27 -1.60 -16.42
C LEU A 108 13.81 -1.80 -14.97
N ILE A 109 12.67 -1.18 -14.63
CA ILE A 109 11.98 -1.34 -13.35
C ILE A 109 10.53 -1.70 -13.64
N TRP A 110 10.04 -2.78 -13.05
CA TRP A 110 8.63 -3.18 -13.14
C TRP A 110 8.15 -3.85 -11.86
N ASP A 111 6.84 -3.81 -11.64
CA ASP A 111 6.17 -4.54 -10.58
C ASP A 111 5.65 -5.88 -11.11
N GLU A 112 5.91 -6.97 -10.39
CA GLU A 112 5.43 -8.34 -10.72
C GLU A 112 4.03 -8.63 -10.14
N GLY A 113 3.38 -7.63 -9.54
CA GLY A 113 2.09 -7.80 -8.86
C GLY A 113 1.29 -6.51 -8.80
N ALA A 114 1.25 -5.88 -7.63
CA ALA A 114 0.56 -4.60 -7.48
C ALA A 114 1.38 -3.46 -8.08
N ASN A 115 0.82 -2.77 -9.09
CA ASN A 115 1.52 -1.70 -9.82
C ASN A 115 1.09 -0.28 -9.40
N THR A 116 -0.10 -0.16 -8.81
CA THR A 116 -0.66 1.13 -8.36
C THR A 116 -1.54 0.90 -7.15
N MET A 117 -1.62 1.88 -6.25
CA MET A 117 -2.63 1.91 -5.18
C MET A 117 -3.43 3.22 -5.21
N THR A 118 -4.58 3.21 -4.55
CA THR A 118 -5.35 4.42 -4.26
C THR A 118 -5.27 4.71 -2.77
N GLU A 119 -5.16 5.98 -2.43
CA GLU A 119 -5.18 6.47 -1.04
C GLU A 119 -6.58 7.03 -0.74
N SER A 120 -7.57 6.14 -0.64
CA SER A 120 -8.94 6.53 -0.27
C SER A 120 -9.19 6.50 1.23
N GLU A 121 -8.36 5.75 1.96
CA GLU A 121 -8.55 5.47 3.39
C GLU A 121 -7.56 6.28 4.25
N VAL A 122 -8.05 6.83 5.37
CA VAL A 122 -7.27 7.66 6.29
C VAL A 122 -6.11 6.89 6.92
N GLU A 123 -6.27 5.58 7.13
CA GLU A 123 -5.23 4.70 7.65
C GLU A 123 -4.04 4.60 6.71
N VAL A 124 -4.29 4.58 5.39
CA VAL A 124 -3.23 4.55 4.37
C VAL A 124 -2.50 5.89 4.36
N THR A 125 -3.24 7.00 4.37
CA THR A 125 -2.69 8.36 4.49
C THR A 125 -1.77 8.49 5.69
N SER A 126 -2.29 8.13 6.88
CA SER A 126 -1.54 8.23 8.14
C SER A 126 -0.28 7.37 8.11
N LEU A 127 -0.36 6.17 7.53
CA LEU A 127 0.79 5.28 7.40
C LEU A 127 1.87 5.85 6.47
N LEU A 128 1.48 6.48 5.36
CA LEU A 128 2.44 7.14 4.46
C LEU A 128 3.14 8.32 5.12
N ASP A 129 2.42 9.07 5.95
CA ASP A 129 2.97 10.20 6.70
C ASP A 129 3.92 9.72 7.81
N ASP A 130 3.51 8.73 8.60
CA ASP A 130 4.32 8.19 9.69
C ASP A 130 5.62 7.54 9.20
N LEU A 131 5.58 6.88 8.04
CA LEU A 131 6.75 6.26 7.41
C LEU A 131 7.55 7.24 6.53
N GLU A 132 7.17 8.52 6.51
CA GLU A 132 7.77 9.58 5.71
C GLU A 132 7.89 9.24 4.22
N LEU A 133 6.91 8.49 3.69
CA LEU A 133 6.91 7.99 2.32
C LEU A 133 6.36 9.00 1.31
N ARG A 134 5.79 10.11 1.77
CA ARG A 134 5.24 11.18 0.90
C ARG A 134 6.22 11.68 -0.15
N LYS A 135 7.47 11.92 0.25
CA LYS A 135 8.54 12.42 -0.65
C LYS A 135 8.90 11.43 -1.76
N LYS A 136 8.49 10.18 -1.59
CA LYS A 136 8.80 9.08 -2.49
C LYS A 136 7.58 8.58 -3.27
N GLN A 137 6.40 9.15 -3.00
CA GLN A 137 5.17 8.87 -3.73
C GLN A 137 5.28 9.40 -5.16
N GLN A 138 4.95 8.57 -6.13
CA GLN A 138 4.99 8.91 -7.55
C GLN A 138 3.58 8.82 -8.12
N PHE A 139 3.25 9.77 -8.99
CA PHE A 139 1.97 9.82 -9.69
C PHE A 139 2.19 9.64 -11.18
N PRO A 140 1.29 8.96 -11.90
CA PRO A 140 1.41 8.82 -13.35
C PRO A 140 1.48 10.19 -14.03
N ILE A 141 2.52 10.42 -14.83
CA ILE A 141 2.65 11.63 -15.67
C ILE A 141 1.65 11.59 -16.84
N SER A 142 1.30 10.39 -17.31
CA SER A 142 0.43 10.18 -18.47
C SER A 142 -1.05 10.45 -18.17
N GLN A 143 -1.79 10.91 -19.18
CA GLN A 143 -3.25 11.10 -19.09
C GLN A 143 -3.98 9.84 -18.59
N HIS A 144 -4.95 10.01 -17.70
CA HIS A 144 -5.81 8.93 -17.19
C HIS A 144 -6.84 8.45 -18.23
N LYS A 145 -6.36 7.96 -19.37
CA LYS A 145 -7.20 7.33 -20.40
C LYS A 145 -7.25 5.83 -20.14
N ARG A 146 -8.46 5.30 -20.04
CA ARG A 146 -8.72 3.86 -19.97
C ARG A 146 -9.38 3.42 -21.25
N TYR A 147 -9.07 2.20 -21.68
CA TYR A 147 -9.61 1.61 -22.89
C TYR A 147 -10.24 0.26 -22.56
N ILE A 148 -11.25 -0.15 -23.32
CA ILE A 148 -11.73 -1.53 -23.36
C ILE A 148 -11.43 -2.13 -24.74
N ALA A 149 -11.16 -3.42 -24.80
CA ALA A 149 -11.08 -4.13 -26.07
C ALA A 149 -12.50 -4.49 -26.54
N ARG A 150 -12.88 -4.06 -27.75
CA ARG A 150 -14.14 -4.41 -28.38
C ARG A 150 -13.90 -4.66 -29.86
N ASP A 151 -14.36 -5.79 -30.37
CA ASP A 151 -14.17 -6.21 -31.77
C ASP A 151 -12.70 -6.18 -32.21
N GLY A 152 -11.79 -6.51 -31.29
CA GLY A 152 -10.34 -6.49 -31.51
C GLY A 152 -9.68 -5.11 -31.47
N LEU A 153 -10.44 -4.03 -31.24
CA LEU A 153 -9.94 -2.66 -31.23
C LEU A 153 -9.99 -2.02 -29.83
N PRO A 154 -9.02 -1.17 -29.46
CA PRO A 154 -9.05 -0.42 -28.21
C PRO A 154 -10.03 0.77 -28.33
N LEU A 155 -11.13 0.70 -27.57
CA LEU A 155 -12.13 1.77 -27.49
C LEU A 155 -11.94 2.58 -26.21
N LEU A 156 -11.83 3.90 -26.34
CA LEU A 156 -11.65 4.82 -25.21
C LEU A 156 -12.89 4.80 -24.30
N ILE A 157 -12.67 4.62 -22.99
CA ILE A 157 -13.72 4.72 -21.97
C ILE A 157 -14.00 6.21 -21.69
N PRO A 158 -15.25 6.67 -21.85
CA PRO A 158 -15.65 8.03 -21.51
C PRO A 158 -15.41 8.33 -20.02
N SER A 159 -14.83 9.50 -19.71
CA SER A 159 -14.45 9.87 -18.35
C SER A 159 -15.57 10.49 -17.50
N ASN A 160 -16.70 10.82 -18.11
CA ASN A 160 -17.83 11.48 -17.44
C ASN A 160 -19.17 11.08 -18.08
N PRO A 161 -20.31 11.30 -17.39
CA PRO A 161 -21.62 10.89 -17.88
C PRO A 161 -22.00 11.50 -19.23
N VAL A 162 -21.73 12.79 -19.47
CA VAL A 162 -22.08 13.46 -20.74
C VAL A 162 -21.32 12.81 -21.91
N ALA A 163 -20.03 12.53 -21.72
CA ALA A 163 -19.22 11.82 -22.71
C ALA A 163 -19.70 10.37 -22.92
N LEU A 164 -20.19 9.71 -21.87
CA LEU A 164 -20.76 8.35 -21.97
C LEU A 164 -21.97 8.32 -22.90
N PHE A 165 -22.92 9.23 -22.71
CA PHE A 165 -24.13 9.30 -23.53
C PHE A 165 -23.84 9.72 -24.98
N LYS A 166 -22.80 10.54 -25.21
CA LYS A 166 -22.35 10.90 -26.56
C LYS A 166 -21.52 9.81 -27.25
N SER A 167 -20.99 8.85 -26.51
CA SER A 167 -20.15 7.78 -27.06
C SER A 167 -20.96 6.60 -27.60
N ASN A 168 -20.30 5.73 -28.36
CA ASN A 168 -20.86 4.46 -28.85
C ASN A 168 -20.49 3.26 -27.97
N ILE A 169 -20.04 3.49 -26.73
CA ILE A 169 -19.67 2.39 -25.82
C ILE A 169 -20.90 1.62 -25.33
N LEU A 170 -22.03 2.30 -25.18
CA LEU A 170 -23.34 1.73 -24.83
C LEU A 170 -24.29 1.78 -26.02
N SER A 171 -25.13 0.76 -26.18
CA SER A 171 -26.26 0.81 -27.10
C SER A 171 -27.30 1.84 -26.63
N THR A 172 -28.18 2.29 -27.53
CA THR A 172 -29.27 3.21 -27.20
C THR A 172 -30.17 2.65 -26.10
N GLU A 173 -30.49 1.36 -26.15
CA GLU A 173 -31.28 0.67 -25.12
C GLU A 173 -30.58 0.70 -23.75
N SER A 174 -29.27 0.44 -23.72
CA SER A 174 -28.48 0.49 -22.48
C SER A 174 -28.41 1.90 -21.89
N LYS A 175 -28.38 2.94 -22.74
CA LYS A 175 -28.44 4.34 -22.29
C LYS A 175 -29.78 4.67 -21.63
N VAL A 176 -30.89 4.17 -22.17
CA VAL A 176 -32.24 4.36 -21.59
C VAL A 176 -32.37 3.65 -20.24
N VAL A 177 -31.92 2.39 -20.14
CA VAL A 177 -31.92 1.65 -18.86
C VAL A 177 -31.07 2.35 -17.81
N PHE A 178 -29.92 2.90 -18.20
CA PHE A 178 -29.07 3.65 -17.28
C PHE A 178 -29.77 4.91 -16.77
N LEU A 179 -30.42 5.70 -17.65
CA LEU A 179 -31.15 6.91 -17.23
C LEU A 179 -32.26 6.59 -16.23
N ASN A 180 -33.07 5.54 -16.49
CA ASN A 180 -34.18 5.13 -15.62
C ASN A 180 -33.75 4.58 -14.25
N LYS A 181 -32.46 4.32 -14.03
CA LYS A 181 -31.93 3.88 -12.72
C LYS A 181 -31.47 5.03 -11.83
N PHE A 182 -31.20 6.21 -12.40
CA PHE A 182 -30.63 7.35 -11.69
C PHE A 182 -31.57 8.55 -11.60
N PHE A 183 -32.65 8.57 -12.39
CA PHE A 183 -33.75 9.53 -12.37
C PHE A 183 -35.08 8.79 -12.22
#